data_AF-A0A1Y2P195-F1
#
_entry.id   AF-A0A1Y2P195-F1
#
_cell.length_a   1.000
_cell.length_b   1.000
_cell.length_c   1.000
_cell.angle_alpha   90.00
_cell.angle_beta   90.00
_cell.angle_gamma   90.00
#
_symmetry.space_group_name_H-M   'P 1'
#
loop_
_entity.id
_entity.type
_entity.pdbx_description
1 polymer ?
#
loop_
_entity_poly.entity_id
_entity_poly.type
_entity_poly.pdbx_seq_one_letter_code
_entity_poly.pdbx_strand_id
1 'polypeptide(L)'
;MTTTNTQQDQRDATPEDSHAGAAPATGGYAPEHPARLNLAELAPEVYRAMVRLDAAAHQGLDPVLVELVKIRSSQINNCAFCLDMHTRDALAAGEDVARIVQLSAWRESRHFYTEKELAALELAESVTLLTEGFVPDEVFERAAAHFDPAELAHLISAIIVINSWNRIAVTCRSVPGHYTPGQFKGHNA
;
A
#
# COMPACT_ATOMS: atom_id res chain seq x y z
N MET A 1 -38.83 -9.88 -69.31
CA MET A 1 -38.44 -11.14 -68.64
C MET A 1 -38.08 -10.80 -67.20
N THR A 2 -38.24 -11.75 -66.27
CA THR A 2 -38.36 -11.45 -64.84
C THR A 2 -37.30 -12.15 -64.01
N THR A 3 -36.56 -11.41 -63.18
CA THR A 3 -36.01 -11.94 -61.91
C THR A 3 -35.67 -10.82 -60.91
N THR A 4 -36.35 -10.91 -59.77
CA THR A 4 -35.93 -10.53 -58.40
C THR A 4 -34.58 -11.17 -58.00
N ASN A 5 -33.87 -10.83 -56.92
CA ASN A 5 -34.10 -9.89 -55.78
C ASN A 5 -32.76 -9.12 -55.48
N THR A 6 -32.35 -8.58 -54.31
CA THR A 6 -32.74 -8.65 -52.88
C THR A 6 -32.30 -7.37 -52.11
N GLN A 7 -32.46 -7.35 -50.77
CA GLN A 7 -31.90 -6.40 -49.78
C GLN A 7 -30.41 -6.73 -49.45
N GLN A 8 -29.62 -5.98 -48.66
CA GLN A 8 -30.01 -5.16 -47.47
C GLN A 8 -29.00 -4.06 -47.07
N ASP A 9 -29.49 -3.02 -46.39
CA ASP A 9 -28.72 -1.97 -45.68
C ASP A 9 -28.15 -2.51 -44.36
N GLN A 10 -26.88 -2.19 -44.07
CA GLN A 10 -26.37 -2.09 -42.70
C GLN A 10 -25.20 -1.10 -42.62
N ARG A 11 -25.11 -0.42 -41.47
CA ARG A 11 -24.13 0.63 -41.17
C ARG A 11 -23.13 0.10 -40.16
N ASP A 12 -21.84 0.18 -40.47
CA ASP A 12 -20.79 -0.15 -39.51
C ASP A 12 -20.75 0.85 -38.35
N ALA A 13 -20.53 0.32 -37.14
CA ALA A 13 -20.41 1.09 -35.92
C ALA A 13 -18.94 1.36 -35.55
N THR A 14 -18.72 2.31 -34.67
CA THR A 14 -17.39 2.64 -34.11
C THR A 14 -16.83 1.50 -33.25
N PRO A 15 -15.50 1.29 -33.20
CA PRO A 15 -14.89 0.28 -32.33
C PRO A 15 -15.02 0.68 -30.85
N GLU A 16 -15.48 -0.26 -30.02
CA GLU A 16 -15.40 -0.17 -28.57
C GLU A 16 -14.16 -0.97 -28.10
N ASP A 17 -13.13 -0.28 -27.58
CA ASP A 17 -11.93 -0.90 -27.00
C ASP A 17 -12.26 -1.59 -25.66
N SER A 18 -12.85 -2.77 -25.76
CA SER A 18 -13.29 -3.60 -24.64
C SER A 18 -12.13 -4.47 -24.12
N HIS A 19 -11.27 -3.87 -23.28
CA HIS A 19 -10.19 -4.58 -22.57
C HIS A 19 -10.44 -4.73 -21.06
N ALA A 20 -11.69 -5.04 -20.70
CA ALA A 20 -12.03 -5.66 -19.42
C ALA A 20 -11.74 -7.18 -19.47
N GLY A 21 -10.47 -7.55 -19.36
CA GLY A 21 -10.03 -8.95 -19.40
C GLY A 21 -10.54 -9.76 -18.20
N ALA A 22 -11.57 -10.58 -18.40
CA ALA A 22 -12.07 -11.50 -17.38
C ALA A 22 -11.07 -12.63 -17.12
N ALA A 23 -10.47 -12.65 -15.92
CA ALA A 23 -9.55 -13.71 -15.52
C ALA A 23 -10.28 -15.08 -15.41
N PRO A 24 -9.62 -16.19 -15.79
CA PRO A 24 -10.24 -17.52 -15.75
C PRO A 24 -10.47 -18.00 -14.31
N ALA A 25 -11.66 -18.51 -14.01
CA ALA A 25 -12.04 -18.93 -12.67
C ALA A 25 -11.37 -20.25 -12.23
N THR A 26 -10.25 -20.15 -11.50
CA THR A 26 -9.53 -21.32 -10.96
C THR A 26 -9.93 -21.64 -9.51
N GLY A 27 -10.96 -22.47 -9.36
CA GLY A 27 -11.17 -23.32 -8.17
C GLY A 27 -11.68 -22.63 -6.89
N GLY A 28 -13.00 -22.61 -6.70
CA GLY A 28 -13.67 -22.55 -5.38
C GLY A 28 -13.63 -21.23 -4.60
N TYR A 29 -12.65 -20.36 -4.83
CA TYR A 29 -12.54 -19.07 -4.17
C TYR A 29 -13.49 -18.02 -4.77
N ALA A 30 -13.76 -16.95 -4.01
CA ALA A 30 -14.52 -15.80 -4.49
C ALA A 30 -13.71 -15.02 -5.56
N PRO A 31 -14.37 -14.41 -6.56
CA PRO A 31 -13.68 -13.64 -7.59
C PRO A 31 -13.08 -12.34 -7.03
N GLU A 32 -12.01 -11.86 -7.67
CA GLU A 32 -11.41 -10.56 -7.39
C GLU A 32 -12.39 -9.40 -7.68
N HIS A 33 -12.22 -8.27 -6.98
CA HIS A 33 -12.92 -7.04 -7.33
C HIS A 33 -12.11 -6.24 -8.37
N PRO A 34 -12.76 -5.55 -9.34
CA PRO A 34 -12.06 -4.58 -10.17
C PRO A 34 -11.58 -3.38 -9.35
N ALA A 35 -10.54 -2.71 -9.83
CA ALA A 35 -10.19 -1.38 -9.33
C ALA A 35 -11.31 -0.38 -9.63
N ARG A 36 -11.51 0.59 -8.74
CA ARG A 36 -12.50 1.67 -8.89
C ARG A 36 -11.96 2.84 -9.71
N LEU A 37 -10.66 3.13 -9.62
CA LEU A 37 -10.02 4.28 -10.26
C LEU A 37 -8.51 4.06 -10.40
N ASN A 38 -7.91 4.36 -11.56
CA ASN A 38 -6.46 4.32 -11.75
C ASN A 38 -5.83 5.71 -11.50
N LEU A 39 -5.34 5.96 -10.28
CA LEU A 39 -4.82 7.28 -9.91
C LEU A 39 -3.49 7.62 -10.62
N ALA A 40 -2.67 6.61 -10.95
CA ALA A 40 -1.40 6.81 -11.64
C ALA A 40 -1.57 7.28 -13.08
N GLU A 41 -2.64 6.83 -13.75
CA GLU A 41 -3.01 7.19 -15.12
C GLU A 41 -3.77 8.53 -15.18
N LEU A 42 -4.74 8.72 -14.28
CA LEU A 42 -5.63 9.89 -14.29
C LEU A 42 -5.06 11.13 -13.58
N ALA A 43 -4.08 10.95 -12.68
CA ALA A 43 -3.40 12.03 -11.96
C ALA A 43 -1.87 11.78 -11.82
N PRO A 44 -1.14 11.61 -12.93
CA PRO A 44 0.26 11.15 -12.93
C PRO A 44 1.22 12.07 -12.17
N GLU A 45 0.98 13.39 -12.16
CA GLU A 45 1.78 14.34 -11.36
C GLU A 45 1.59 14.12 -9.85
N VAL A 46 0.35 13.86 -9.40
CA VAL A 46 0.02 13.60 -7.99
C VAL A 46 0.61 12.27 -7.55
N TYR A 47 0.50 11.23 -8.40
CA TYR A 47 1.10 9.93 -8.13
C TYR A 47 2.64 10.01 -8.06
N ARG A 48 3.29 10.69 -9.02
CA ARG A 48 4.75 10.91 -8.96
C ARG A 48 5.19 11.77 -7.78
N ALA A 49 4.38 12.74 -7.35
CA ALA A 49 4.65 13.49 -6.12
C ALA A 49 4.58 12.59 -4.87
N MET A 50 3.58 11.71 -4.77
CA MET A 50 3.45 10.74 -3.68
C MET A 50 4.61 9.73 -3.64
N VAL A 51 5.07 9.21 -4.78
CA VAL A 51 6.22 8.30 -4.84
C VAL A 51 7.53 9.00 -4.45
N ARG A 52 7.74 10.24 -4.90
CA ARG A 52 8.89 11.06 -4.47
C ARG A 52 8.84 11.38 -2.97
N LEU A 53 7.65 11.58 -2.41
CA LEU A 53 7.47 11.81 -0.98
C LEU A 53 7.77 10.54 -0.17
N ASP A 54 7.36 9.33 -0.61
CA ASP A 54 7.75 8.07 0.05
C ASP A 54 9.28 7.89 0.06
N ALA A 55 9.91 8.01 -1.12
CA ALA A 55 11.36 7.88 -1.26
C ALA A 55 12.15 8.90 -0.42
N ALA A 56 11.63 10.11 -0.22
CA ALA A 56 12.23 11.11 0.66
C ALA A 56 11.90 10.88 2.15
N ALA A 57 10.71 10.37 2.46
CA ALA A 57 10.25 10.16 3.82
C ALA A 57 11.10 9.15 4.57
N HIS A 58 11.49 8.04 3.93
CA HIS A 58 12.21 6.95 4.59
C HIS A 58 13.75 6.98 4.44
N GLN A 59 14.34 8.15 4.16
CA GLN A 59 15.81 8.29 4.12
C GLN A 59 16.43 8.09 5.52
N GLY A 60 17.61 7.48 5.57
CA GLY A 60 18.35 7.21 6.81
C GLY A 60 17.79 6.11 7.72
N LEU A 61 16.52 5.72 7.56
CA LEU A 61 15.88 4.63 8.32
C LEU A 61 16.36 3.24 7.87
N ASP A 62 16.30 2.28 8.79
CA ASP A 62 16.39 0.85 8.49
C ASP A 62 15.21 0.42 7.58
N PRO A 63 15.45 -0.19 6.40
CA PRO A 63 14.39 -0.66 5.52
C PRO A 63 13.42 -1.65 6.17
N VAL A 64 13.88 -2.51 7.09
CA VAL A 64 13.02 -3.49 7.78
C VAL A 64 12.06 -2.77 8.73
N LEU A 65 12.57 -1.81 9.51
CA LEU A 65 11.75 -0.94 10.36
C LEU A 65 10.68 -0.20 9.55
N VAL A 66 11.05 0.32 8.37
CA VAL A 66 10.14 1.02 7.47
C VAL A 66 9.01 0.10 7.02
N GLU A 67 9.31 -1.11 6.55
CA GLU A 67 8.27 -2.04 6.12
C GLU A 67 7.41 -2.55 7.29
N LEU A 68 7.96 -2.75 8.50
CA LEU A 68 7.15 -3.04 9.70
C LEU A 68 6.15 -1.91 10.02
N VAL A 69 6.59 -0.65 10.02
CA VAL A 69 5.73 0.52 10.19
C VAL A 69 4.67 0.60 9.08
N LYS A 70 5.06 0.30 7.83
CA LYS A 70 4.14 0.29 6.69
C LYS A 70 3.09 -0.83 6.80
N ILE A 71 3.47 -2.04 7.20
CA ILE A 71 2.54 -3.16 7.44
C ILE A 71 1.59 -2.81 8.60
N ARG A 72 2.10 -2.38 9.77
CA ARG A 72 1.25 -2.11 10.95
C ARG A 72 0.21 -1.04 10.69
N SER A 73 0.61 0.08 10.06
CA SER A 73 -0.32 1.15 9.65
C SER A 73 -1.37 0.64 8.66
N SER A 74 -0.97 -0.24 7.72
CA SER A 74 -1.85 -0.86 6.74
C SER A 74 -2.83 -1.88 7.34
N GLN A 75 -2.47 -2.56 8.43
CA GLN A 75 -3.37 -3.45 9.18
C GLN A 75 -4.51 -2.63 9.78
N ILE A 76 -4.19 -1.53 10.46
CA ILE A 76 -5.17 -0.65 11.11
C ILE A 76 -6.07 0.03 10.06
N ASN A 77 -5.50 0.56 8.99
CA ASN A 77 -6.25 1.15 7.88
C ASN A 77 -6.93 0.11 6.95
N ASN A 78 -6.84 -1.19 7.24
CA ASN A 78 -7.42 -2.28 6.45
C ASN A 78 -7.03 -2.28 4.95
N CYS A 79 -5.83 -1.79 4.60
CA CYS A 79 -5.37 -1.73 3.21
C CYS A 79 -4.78 -3.07 2.75
N ALA A 80 -5.63 -3.98 2.24
CA ALA A 80 -5.19 -5.29 1.73
C ALA A 80 -4.09 -5.21 0.65
N PHE A 81 -4.17 -4.24 -0.27
CA PHE A 81 -3.14 -3.98 -1.28
C PHE A 81 -1.78 -3.61 -0.67
N CYS A 82 -1.80 -2.73 0.33
CA CYS A 82 -0.60 -2.28 1.03
C CYS A 82 -0.01 -3.41 1.89
N LEU A 83 -0.86 -4.25 2.50
CA LEU A 83 -0.42 -5.43 3.24
C LEU A 83 0.29 -6.45 2.33
N ASP A 84 -0.27 -6.75 1.17
CA ASP A 84 0.35 -7.64 0.18
C ASP A 84 1.70 -7.08 -0.32
N MET A 85 1.76 -5.77 -0.59
CA MET A 85 2.99 -5.10 -1.01
C MET A 85 4.09 -5.16 0.05
N HIS A 86 3.83 -4.58 1.23
CA HIS A 86 4.85 -4.38 2.27
C HIS A 86 5.26 -5.68 2.95
N THR A 87 4.36 -6.68 3.04
CA THR A 87 4.75 -8.04 3.46
C THR A 87 5.74 -8.66 2.48
N ARG A 88 5.54 -8.50 1.17
CA ARG A 88 6.43 -9.06 0.15
C ARG A 88 7.79 -8.34 0.09
N ASP A 89 7.81 -7.01 0.24
CA ASP A 89 9.08 -6.26 0.32
C ASP A 89 9.84 -6.53 1.63
N ALA A 90 9.16 -6.67 2.78
CA ALA A 90 9.79 -7.07 4.04
C ALA A 90 10.45 -8.45 3.95
N LEU A 91 9.71 -9.46 3.45
CA LEU A 91 10.26 -10.81 3.24
C LEU A 91 11.41 -10.82 2.22
N ALA A 92 11.36 -9.98 1.19
CA ALA A 92 12.46 -9.80 0.23
C ALA A 92 13.67 -9.07 0.81
N ALA A 93 13.49 -8.27 1.87
CA ALA A 93 14.55 -7.65 2.65
C ALA A 93 15.15 -8.59 3.73
N GLY A 94 14.56 -9.77 3.94
CA GLY A 94 15.03 -10.76 4.90
C GLY A 94 14.33 -10.75 6.26
N GLU A 95 13.19 -10.06 6.40
CA GLU A 95 12.35 -10.12 7.59
C GLU A 95 11.70 -11.51 7.77
N ASP A 96 11.43 -11.87 9.02
CA ASP A 96 10.82 -13.14 9.42
C ASP A 96 9.28 -13.15 9.33
N VAL A 97 8.74 -14.31 8.92
CA VAL A 97 7.30 -14.56 8.82
C VAL A 97 6.61 -14.49 10.18
N ALA A 98 7.22 -15.00 11.25
CA ALA A 98 6.61 -14.93 12.57
C ALA A 98 6.57 -13.49 13.10
N ARG A 99 7.63 -12.69 12.92
CA ARG A 99 7.64 -11.24 13.20
C ARG A 99 6.53 -10.49 12.45
N ILE A 100 6.28 -10.79 11.17
CA ILE A 100 5.19 -10.15 10.40
C ILE A 100 3.80 -10.60 10.90
N VAL A 101 3.61 -11.89 11.20
CA VAL A 101 2.33 -12.43 11.71
C VAL A 101 2.00 -11.89 13.10
N GLN A 102 3.00 -11.81 13.99
CA GLN A 102 2.86 -11.29 15.35
C GLN A 102 2.58 -9.78 15.40
N LEU A 103 2.85 -9.04 14.31
CA LEU A 103 2.80 -7.58 14.28
C LEU A 103 1.41 -7.00 14.58
N SER A 104 0.34 -7.77 14.32
CA SER A 104 -1.02 -7.35 14.66
C SER A 104 -1.32 -7.36 16.16
N ALA A 105 -0.51 -8.07 16.95
CA ALA A 105 -0.62 -8.26 18.40
C ALA A 105 0.69 -7.93 19.13
N TRP A 106 1.55 -7.08 18.55
CA TRP A 106 2.93 -6.82 18.99
C TRP A 106 3.09 -6.44 20.47
N ARG A 107 2.04 -5.89 21.10
CA ARG A 107 2.01 -5.53 22.53
C ARG A 107 2.06 -6.74 23.46
N GLU A 108 1.53 -7.89 23.04
CA GLU A 108 1.64 -9.18 23.75
C GLU A 108 2.93 -9.94 23.35
N SER A 109 3.40 -9.73 22.12
CA SER A 109 4.57 -10.41 21.53
C SER A 109 5.84 -9.55 21.49
N ARG A 110 5.97 -8.55 22.37
CA ARG A 110 7.07 -7.55 22.40
C ARG A 110 8.48 -8.12 22.22
N HIS A 111 8.72 -9.31 22.77
CA HIS A 111 10.01 -10.00 22.73
C HIS A 111 10.49 -10.42 21.31
N PHE A 112 9.65 -10.29 20.29
CA PHE A 112 10.03 -10.44 18.87
C PHE A 112 10.71 -9.18 18.30
N TYR A 113 10.70 -8.04 19.01
CA TYR A 113 11.13 -6.73 18.51
C TYR A 113 12.08 -6.03 19.48
N THR A 114 12.87 -5.10 18.95
CA THR A 114 13.73 -4.19 19.73
C THR A 114 12.93 -3.02 20.29
N GLU A 115 13.37 -2.39 21.38
CA GLU A 115 12.67 -1.21 21.93
C GLU A 115 12.59 -0.03 20.94
N LYS A 116 13.54 0.09 20.00
CA LYS A 116 13.48 1.06 18.89
C LYS A 116 12.33 0.75 17.91
N GLU A 117 12.14 -0.52 17.54
CA GLU A 117 10.99 -0.97 16.74
C GLU A 117 9.68 -0.76 17.50
N LEU A 118 9.63 -1.13 18.79
CA LEU A 118 8.44 -1.00 19.63
C LEU A 118 7.99 0.47 19.78
N ALA A 119 8.93 1.40 19.96
CA ALA A 119 8.63 2.84 20.01
C ALA A 119 8.14 3.37 18.66
N ALA A 120 8.71 2.91 17.55
CA ALA A 120 8.26 3.28 16.20
C ALA A 120 6.88 2.72 15.86
N LEU A 121 6.60 1.47 16.24
CA LEU A 121 5.28 0.86 16.09
C LEU A 121 4.24 1.58 16.93
N GLU A 122 4.55 1.94 18.18
CA GLU A 122 3.65 2.70 19.04
C GLU A 122 3.32 4.09 18.47
N LEU A 123 4.33 4.82 17.99
CA LEU A 123 4.12 6.09 17.30
C LEU A 123 3.29 5.91 16.01
N ALA A 124 3.51 4.83 15.26
CA ALA A 124 2.74 4.51 14.07
C ALA A 124 1.26 4.21 14.37
N GLU A 125 0.94 3.56 15.49
CA GLU A 125 -0.44 3.38 15.96
C GLU A 125 -1.08 4.71 16.29
N SER A 126 -0.46 5.53 17.14
CA SER A 126 -1.02 6.82 17.58
C SER A 126 -1.23 7.82 16.45
N VAL A 127 -0.33 7.90 15.47
CA VAL A 127 -0.49 8.77 14.29
C VAL A 127 -1.54 8.22 13.31
N THR A 128 -1.70 6.89 13.22
CA THR A 128 -2.72 6.28 12.37
C THR A 128 -4.13 6.45 12.95
N LEU A 129 -4.28 6.28 14.26
CA LEU A 129 -5.54 6.37 15.01
C LEU A 129 -5.90 7.81 15.45
N LEU A 130 -5.49 8.82 14.68
CA LEU A 130 -5.70 10.25 14.99
C LEU A 130 -7.19 10.66 15.09
N THR A 131 -8.12 9.78 14.73
CA THR A 131 -9.58 9.95 14.93
C THR A 131 -10.07 9.50 16.30
N GLU A 132 -9.26 8.75 17.05
CA GLU A 132 -9.58 8.25 18.40
C GLU A 132 -8.91 9.09 19.50
N GLY A 133 -7.84 9.82 19.17
CA GLY A 133 -7.14 10.74 20.06
C GLY A 133 -6.02 11.51 19.36
N PHE A 134 -5.33 12.37 20.10
CA PHE A 134 -4.05 12.95 19.66
C PHE A 134 -2.90 11.98 19.91
N VAL A 135 -1.74 12.21 19.28
CA VAL A 135 -0.49 11.53 19.66
C VAL A 135 -0.12 11.97 21.08
N PRO A 136 0.00 11.07 22.07
CA PRO A 136 0.38 11.45 23.43
C PRO A 136 1.84 11.89 23.51
N ASP A 137 2.14 12.88 24.34
CA ASP A 137 3.50 13.39 24.56
C ASP A 137 4.45 12.25 24.97
N GLU A 138 4.01 11.34 25.85
CA GLU A 138 4.84 10.23 26.30
C GLU A 138 5.12 9.18 25.20
N VAL A 139 4.29 9.09 24.15
CA VAL A 139 4.56 8.25 22.97
C VAL A 139 5.61 8.91 22.09
N PHE A 140 5.50 10.22 21.87
CA PHE A 140 6.51 10.99 21.13
C PHE A 140 7.88 10.93 21.81
N GLU A 141 7.94 11.17 23.12
CA GLU A 141 9.19 11.13 23.90
C GLU A 141 9.83 9.73 23.93
N ARG A 142 9.02 8.65 23.94
CA ARG A 142 9.55 7.28 23.78
C ARG A 142 10.21 7.06 22.43
N ALA A 143 9.66 7.61 21.34
CA ALA A 143 10.32 7.58 20.04
C ALA A 143 11.58 8.47 20.02
N ALA A 144 11.51 9.69 20.56
CA ALA A 144 12.65 10.61 20.64
C ALA A 144 13.85 10.06 21.46
N ALA A 145 13.61 9.12 22.37
CA ALA A 145 14.67 8.41 23.10
C ALA A 145 15.44 7.37 22.27
N HIS A 146 14.93 6.95 21.10
CA HIS A 146 15.50 5.88 20.27
C HIS A 146 15.93 6.32 18.85
N PHE A 147 15.55 7.53 18.43
CA PHE A 147 15.80 8.08 17.09
C PHE A 147 16.48 9.44 17.21
N ASP A 148 17.44 9.75 16.33
CA ASP A 148 17.96 11.12 16.26
C ASP A 148 16.88 12.09 15.68
N PRO A 149 16.99 13.41 15.85
CA PRO A 149 15.93 14.34 15.43
C PRO A 149 15.62 14.33 13.92
N ALA A 150 16.57 13.98 13.05
CA ALA A 150 16.33 13.84 11.62
C ALA A 150 15.73 12.45 11.32
N GLU A 151 16.26 11.40 11.93
CA GLU A 151 15.73 10.04 11.82
C GLU A 151 14.26 9.94 12.30
N LEU A 152 13.92 10.63 13.39
CA LEU A 152 12.55 10.75 13.91
C LEU A 152 11.64 11.52 12.95
N ALA A 153 12.13 12.60 12.33
CA ALA A 153 11.37 13.34 11.32
C ALA A 153 11.10 12.47 10.07
N HIS A 154 12.06 11.63 9.68
CA HIS A 154 11.88 10.62 8.64
C HIS A 154 10.87 9.54 9.05
N LEU A 155 10.93 9.01 10.28
CA LEU A 155 9.94 8.05 10.81
C LEU A 155 8.51 8.62 10.77
N ILE A 156 8.31 9.84 11.29
CA ILE A 156 7.01 10.53 11.26
C ILE A 156 6.53 10.72 9.81
N SER A 157 7.43 11.10 8.91
CA SER A 157 7.12 11.24 7.48
C SER A 157 6.68 9.92 6.85
N ALA A 158 7.38 8.80 7.15
CA ALA A 158 7.05 7.47 6.63
C ALA A 158 5.66 7.01 7.10
N ILE A 159 5.31 7.26 8.37
CA ILE A 159 3.98 6.95 8.94
C ILE A 159 2.88 7.76 8.24
N ILE A 160 3.11 9.05 7.97
CA ILE A 160 2.16 9.92 7.24
C ILE A 160 1.99 9.46 5.78
N VAL A 161 3.08 9.06 5.12
CA VAL A 161 3.04 8.59 3.74
C VAL A 161 2.31 7.26 3.59
N ILE A 162 2.54 6.26 4.45
CA ILE A 162 1.75 5.03 4.38
C ILE A 162 0.28 5.28 4.68
N ASN A 163 -0.04 6.17 5.64
CA ASN A 163 -1.41 6.58 5.89
C ASN A 163 -2.07 7.20 4.64
N SER A 164 -1.31 7.94 3.85
CA SER A 164 -1.75 8.51 2.57
C SER A 164 -1.92 7.43 1.49
N TRP A 165 -0.99 6.49 1.36
CA TRP A 165 -1.10 5.35 0.45
C TRP A 165 -2.27 4.42 0.79
N ASN A 166 -2.52 4.15 2.07
CA ASN A 166 -3.67 3.38 2.53
C ASN A 166 -4.98 4.05 2.07
N ARG A 167 -5.10 5.38 2.28
CA ARG A 167 -6.27 6.17 1.86
C ARG A 167 -6.46 6.14 0.34
N ILE A 168 -5.37 6.26 -0.45
CA ILE A 168 -5.39 6.11 -1.91
C ILE A 168 -5.90 4.72 -2.32
N ALA A 169 -5.23 3.66 -1.86
CA ALA A 169 -5.48 2.29 -2.31
C ALA A 169 -6.87 1.76 -1.91
N VAL A 170 -7.34 2.05 -0.68
CA VAL A 170 -8.69 1.68 -0.23
C VAL A 170 -9.77 2.46 -1.00
N THR A 171 -9.55 3.76 -1.26
CA THR A 171 -10.48 4.57 -2.06
C THR A 171 -10.54 4.11 -3.52
N CYS A 172 -9.39 3.76 -4.10
CA CYS A 172 -9.27 3.31 -5.49
C CYS A 172 -9.60 1.81 -5.68
N ARG A 173 -9.81 1.04 -4.60
CA ARG A 173 -9.91 -0.44 -4.62
C ARG A 173 -8.75 -1.11 -5.36
N SER A 174 -7.52 -0.70 -5.07
CA SER A 174 -6.32 -1.36 -5.61
C SER A 174 -6.34 -2.85 -5.28
N VAL A 175 -6.01 -3.70 -6.26
CA VAL A 175 -6.22 -5.15 -6.17
C VAL A 175 -4.95 -5.84 -5.63
N PRO A 176 -5.00 -6.52 -4.47
CA PRO A 176 -3.85 -7.24 -3.90
C PRO A 176 -3.53 -8.52 -4.69
N GLY A 177 -2.39 -9.14 -4.41
CA GLY A 177 -1.98 -10.46 -4.92
C GLY A 177 -0.99 -10.39 -6.08
N HIS A 178 -1.07 -9.32 -6.88
CA HIS A 178 -0.35 -9.14 -8.14
C HIS A 178 1.00 -8.39 -8.00
N TYR A 179 1.41 -8.00 -6.79
CA TYR A 179 2.67 -7.29 -6.59
C TYR A 179 3.90 -8.20 -6.60
N THR A 180 5.01 -7.71 -7.16
CA THR A 180 6.33 -8.36 -7.11
C THR A 180 7.35 -7.44 -6.41
N PRO A 181 8.18 -7.95 -5.48
CA PRO A 181 9.15 -7.13 -4.74
C PRO A 181 10.01 -6.26 -5.64
N GLY A 182 10.05 -4.96 -5.34
CA GLY A 182 10.84 -3.99 -6.09
C GLY A 182 10.31 -3.57 -7.46
N GLN A 183 9.11 -4.00 -7.87
CA GLN A 183 8.46 -3.60 -9.13
C GLN A 183 8.44 -2.07 -9.37
N PHE A 184 8.37 -1.26 -8.31
CA PHE A 184 8.39 0.21 -8.41
C PHE A 184 9.78 0.85 -8.19
N LYS A 185 10.79 0.08 -7.76
CA LYS A 185 12.15 0.58 -7.45
C LYS A 185 12.96 1.00 -8.69
N GLY A 186 12.50 0.65 -9.90
CA GLY A 186 13.13 1.04 -11.18
C GLY A 186 12.35 2.05 -12.05
N HIS A 187 11.10 2.39 -11.71
CA HIS A 187 10.19 3.16 -12.58
C HIS A 187 10.20 4.69 -12.36
N ASN A 188 11.23 5.23 -11.69
CA ASN A 188 11.33 6.64 -11.31
C ASN A 188 12.71 7.27 -11.59
N ALA A 189 13.43 6.72 -12.58
CA ALA A 189 14.63 7.31 -13.18
C ALA A 189 14.26 8.12 -14.44
#